data_AF-A0AAU2MRJ6-F1
#
_entry.id   AF-A0AAU2MRJ6-F1
#
_cell.length_a   1.000
_cell.length_b   1.000
_cell.length_c   1.000
_cell.angle_alpha   90.00
_cell.angle_beta   90.00
_cell.angle_gamma   90.00
#
_symmetry.space_group_name_H-M   'P 1'
#
loop_
_entity.id
_entity.type
_entity.pdbx_description
1 polymer ?
#
loop_
_entity_poly.entity_id
_entity_poly.type
_entity_poly.pdbx_seq_one_letter_code
_entity_poly.pdbx_strand_id
1 'polypeptide(L)'
;MNGIWWPLVVERARQIVDGYAPLKVTLRQVMYRLAAEGVLPHTPPTYRRLSSQLAQARREGRFPDPIDTIREVHVPPAWPDAGAFVTEMSTRFSLDRTTGQKQAPYVAAEKDTLRQQLTGWLAFAGIPVLVVRRTRPRCIDHERC
;
A
#
# COMPACT_ATOMS: atom_id res chain seq x y z
N MET A 1 24.44 15.05 22.02
CA MET A 1 23.12 14.57 21.56
C MET A 1 22.79 15.29 20.27
N ASN A 2 22.98 14.63 19.11
CA ASN A 2 22.64 15.22 17.81
C ASN A 2 21.13 15.43 17.73
N GLY A 3 20.69 16.68 17.54
CA GLY A 3 19.31 17.01 17.26
C GLY A 3 18.90 16.45 15.89
N ILE A 4 17.69 15.90 15.79
CA ILE A 4 17.14 15.41 14.52
C ILE A 4 16.92 16.62 13.59
N TRP A 5 17.59 16.65 12.44
CA TRP A 5 17.40 17.70 11.44
C TRP A 5 16.21 17.37 10.53
N TRP A 6 15.04 17.89 10.90
CA TRP A 6 13.77 17.59 10.24
C TRP A 6 13.68 17.90 8.74
N PRO A 7 14.27 19.00 8.21
CA PRO A 7 14.26 19.25 6.77
C PRO A 7 14.85 18.09 5.96
N LEU A 8 15.96 17.51 6.39
CA LEU A 8 16.57 16.34 5.73
C LEU A 8 15.72 15.09 5.88
N VAL A 9 15.09 14.90 7.03
CA VAL A 9 14.17 13.77 7.24
C VAL A 9 12.99 13.84 6.29
N VAL A 10 12.39 15.03 6.11
CA VAL A 10 11.26 15.24 5.19
C VAL A 10 11.70 15.00 3.74
N GLU A 11 12.86 15.51 3.34
CA GLU A 11 13.39 15.29 2.00
C GLU A 11 13.71 13.81 1.75
N ARG A 12 14.32 13.12 2.72
CA ARG A 12 14.58 11.69 2.62
C ARG A 12 13.28 10.88 2.56
N ALA A 13 12.29 11.25 3.36
CA ALA A 13 10.97 10.64 3.30
C ALA A 13 10.33 10.81 1.91
N ARG A 14 10.51 11.96 1.26
CA ARG A 14 10.00 12.23 -0.08
C ARG A 14 10.64 11.31 -1.10
N GLN A 15 11.98 11.20 -1.07
CA GLN A 15 12.74 10.27 -1.92
C GLN A 15 12.30 8.82 -1.73
N ILE A 16 12.01 8.40 -0.49
CA ILE A 16 11.46 7.07 -0.23
C ILE A 16 10.10 6.92 -0.90
N VAL A 17 9.18 7.87 -0.74
CA VAL A 17 7.85 7.77 -1.37
C VAL A 17 7.95 7.73 -2.89
N ASP A 18 8.73 8.62 -3.48
CA ASP A 18 8.93 8.70 -4.93
C ASP A 18 9.60 7.44 -5.49
N GLY A 19 10.53 6.84 -4.74
CA GLY A 19 11.22 5.61 -5.14
C GLY A 19 10.32 4.36 -5.21
N TYR A 20 9.10 4.41 -4.66
CA TYR A 20 8.12 3.33 -4.81
C TYR A 20 7.16 3.55 -5.99
N ALA A 21 7.21 4.69 -6.68
CA ALA A 21 6.32 4.98 -7.80
C ALA A 21 6.40 3.87 -8.88
N PRO A 22 5.26 3.45 -9.48
CA PRO A 22 3.91 3.99 -9.32
C PRO A 22 3.16 3.50 -8.06
N LEU A 23 3.75 2.61 -7.27
CA LEU A 23 3.16 2.15 -6.01
C LEU A 23 3.27 3.25 -4.94
N LYS A 24 2.30 3.29 -4.05
CA LYS A 24 2.32 4.23 -2.91
C LYS A 24 2.66 3.48 -1.62
N VAL A 25 3.28 4.19 -0.68
CA VAL A 25 3.65 3.66 0.63
C VAL A 25 2.91 4.39 1.73
N THR A 26 2.68 3.70 2.86
CA THR A 26 2.07 4.26 4.06
C THR A 26 3.09 5.05 4.89
N LEU A 27 2.61 5.96 5.73
CA LEU A 27 3.44 6.68 6.73
C LEU A 27 4.25 5.73 7.61
N ARG A 28 3.67 4.59 7.99
CA ARG A 28 4.34 3.57 8.81
C ARG A 28 5.49 2.90 8.06
N GLN A 29 5.32 2.62 6.77
CA GLN A 29 6.40 2.05 5.93
C GLN A 29 7.54 3.06 5.76
N VAL A 30 7.24 4.34 5.55
CA VAL A 30 8.24 5.41 5.53
C VAL A 30 9.02 5.46 6.85
N MET A 31 8.31 5.43 7.99
CA MET A 31 8.94 5.39 9.31
C MET A 31 9.89 4.19 9.47
N TYR A 32 9.48 2.99 9.03
CA TYR A 32 10.33 1.80 9.10
C TYR A 32 11.58 1.92 8.22
N ARG A 33 11.47 2.49 7.02
CA ARG A 33 12.62 2.69 6.13
C ARG A 33 13.60 3.71 6.72
N LEU A 34 13.11 4.84 7.22
CA LEU A 34 13.94 5.84 7.89
C LEU A 34 14.63 5.29 9.15
N ALA A 35 13.95 4.41 9.88
CA ALA A 35 14.54 3.74 11.04
C ALA A 35 15.59 2.69 10.65
N ALA A 36 15.33 1.91 9.60
CA ALA A 36 16.29 0.93 9.08
C ALA A 36 17.56 1.61 8.51
N GLU A 37 17.43 2.82 7.96
CA GLU A 37 18.55 3.66 7.51
C GLU A 37 19.26 4.40 8.66
N GLY A 38 18.80 4.25 9.91
CA GLY A 38 19.37 4.95 11.07
C GLY A 38 19.08 6.45 11.14
N VAL A 39 18.23 6.97 10.25
CA VAL A 39 17.87 8.40 10.16
C VAL A 39 16.96 8.84 11.29
N LEU A 40 16.05 7.97 11.73
CA LEU A 40 15.12 8.24 12.83
C LEU A 40 15.04 7.05 13.81
N PRO A 41 14.98 7.30 15.13
CA PRO A 41 14.70 6.24 16.08
C PRO A 41 13.25 5.78 15.96
N HIS A 42 13.02 4.46 15.94
CA HIS A 42 11.68 3.87 15.88
C HIS A 42 10.96 3.94 17.23
N THR A 43 10.45 5.13 17.57
CA THR A 43 9.73 5.38 18.82
C THR A 43 8.40 6.13 18.61
N PRO A 44 7.41 5.97 19.52
CA PRO A 44 6.13 6.66 19.40
C PRO A 44 6.21 8.21 19.34
N PRO A 45 7.08 8.89 20.12
CA PRO A 45 7.25 10.34 20.01
C PRO A 45 7.77 10.78 18.64
N THR A 46 8.75 10.05 18.09
CA THR A 46 9.32 10.33 16.76
C THR A 46 8.29 10.14 15.67
N TYR A 47 7.48 9.07 15.76
CA TYR A 47 6.38 8.84 14.83
C TYR A 47 5.38 9.99 14.82
N ARG A 48 4.92 10.46 15.99
CA ARG A 48 3.98 11.60 16.08
C ARG A 48 4.57 12.86 15.45
N ARG A 49 5.85 13.11 15.70
CA ARG A 49 6.56 14.26 15.13
C ARG A 49 6.74 14.14 13.62
N LEU A 50 7.10 12.95 13.12
CA LEU A 50 7.19 12.67 11.68
C LEU A 50 5.83 12.89 10.99
N SER A 51 4.76 12.34 11.56
CA SER A 51 3.39 12.53 11.05
C SER A 51 3.04 14.02 10.93
N SER A 52 3.30 14.81 11.97
CA SER A 52 3.04 16.26 11.97
C SER A 52 3.88 17.02 10.95
N GLN A 53 5.17 16.69 10.83
CA GLN A 53 6.09 17.35 9.89
C GLN A 53 5.72 17.05 8.42
N LEU A 54 5.38 15.80 8.10
CA LEU A 54 4.92 15.44 6.77
C LEU A 54 3.55 16.05 6.47
N ALA A 55 2.63 16.11 7.44
CA ALA A 55 1.36 16.81 7.27
C ALA A 55 1.55 18.31 6.97
N GLN A 56 2.51 18.96 7.64
CA GLN A 56 2.87 20.35 7.34
C GLN A 56 3.45 20.50 5.93
N ALA A 57 4.43 19.68 5.55
CA ALA A 57 5.04 19.72 4.23
C ALA A 57 4.02 19.48 3.09
N ARG A 58 3.01 18.63 3.32
CA ARG A 58 1.89 18.44 2.37
C ARG A 58 1.02 19.69 2.24
N ARG A 59 0.68 20.35 3.35
CA ARG A 59 -0.07 21.62 3.31
C ARG A 59 0.67 22.73 2.54
N GLU A 60 1.99 22.64 2.51
CA GLU A 60 2.87 23.55 1.76
C GLU A 60 3.15 23.09 0.33
N GLY A 61 2.59 21.95 -0.12
CA GLY A 61 2.82 21.40 -1.47
C GLY A 61 4.19 20.77 -1.70
N ARG A 62 5.00 20.55 -0.65
CA ARG A 62 6.39 20.06 -0.74
C ARG A 62 6.52 18.54 -0.55
N PHE A 63 5.42 17.82 -0.35
CA PHE A 63 5.44 16.38 -0.08
C PHE A 63 4.24 15.68 -0.76
N PRO A 64 4.45 14.55 -1.46
CA PRO A 64 3.38 13.80 -2.11
C PRO A 64 2.47 13.09 -1.11
N ASP A 65 1.20 12.84 -1.46
CA ASP A 65 0.29 12.14 -0.57
C ASP A 65 0.64 10.64 -0.44
N PRO A 66 1.06 10.16 0.76
CA PRO A 66 1.23 8.73 1.00
C PRO A 66 -0.14 8.04 1.02
N ILE A 67 -0.15 6.72 0.84
CA ILE A 67 -1.39 5.96 1.02
C ILE A 67 -1.81 5.97 2.49
N ASP A 68 -3.05 6.39 2.72
CA ASP A 68 -3.76 6.26 3.97
C ASP A 68 -4.88 5.24 3.79
N THR A 69 -4.62 3.99 4.21
CA THR A 69 -5.59 2.88 4.09
C THR A 69 -6.81 3.03 5.00
N ILE A 70 -6.89 4.09 5.80
CA ILE A 70 -7.92 4.29 6.83
C ILE A 70 -8.87 5.44 6.48
N ARG A 71 -8.53 6.25 5.46
CA ARG A 71 -9.28 7.47 5.08
C ARG A 71 -10.12 7.36 3.82
N GLU A 72 -10.20 6.18 3.19
CA GLU A 72 -11.13 6.01 2.08
C GLU A 72 -12.57 6.00 2.60
N VAL A 73 -13.26 7.13 2.40
CA VAL A 73 -14.72 7.13 2.43
C VAL A 73 -15.15 6.16 1.34
N HIS A 74 -15.75 5.04 1.74
CA HIS A 74 -16.32 4.10 0.79
C HIS A 74 -17.50 4.78 0.09
N VAL A 75 -17.25 5.37 -1.07
CA VAL A 75 -18.27 5.86 -1.98
C VAL A 75 -18.60 4.72 -2.94
N PRO A 76 -19.85 4.23 -2.99
CA PRO A 76 -20.24 3.27 -4.01
C PRO A 76 -19.93 3.84 -5.39
N PRO A 77 -19.30 3.07 -6.30
CA PRO A 77 -19.02 3.55 -7.64
C PRO A 77 -20.32 3.93 -8.35
N ALA A 78 -20.34 5.07 -9.01
CA ALA A 78 -21.44 5.57 -9.80
C ALA A 78 -20.93 5.95 -11.19
N TRP A 79 -21.67 5.56 -12.22
CA TRP A 79 -21.33 5.84 -13.61
C TRP A 79 -22.37 6.79 -14.22
N PRO A 80 -21.95 7.74 -15.06
CA PRO A 80 -22.88 8.65 -15.72
C PRO A 80 -23.78 7.92 -16.72
N ASP A 81 -23.31 6.82 -17.32
CA ASP A 81 -24.04 6.00 -18.27
C ASP A 81 -23.52 4.55 -18.33
N ALA A 82 -24.22 3.69 -19.08
CA ALA A 82 -23.87 2.28 -19.26
C ALA A 82 -22.56 2.07 -20.04
N GLY A 83 -22.19 2.99 -20.94
CA GLY A 83 -20.95 2.90 -21.71
C GLY A 83 -19.70 3.12 -20.84
N ALA A 84 -19.78 4.08 -19.92
CA ALA A 84 -18.76 4.33 -18.90
C ALA A 84 -18.59 3.10 -17.99
N PHE A 85 -19.70 2.48 -17.58
CA PHE A 85 -19.67 1.22 -16.82
C PHE A 85 -18.96 0.09 -17.58
N VAL A 86 -19.34 -0.18 -18.83
CA VAL A 86 -18.76 -1.27 -19.63
C VAL A 86 -17.27 -1.06 -19.87
N THR A 87 -16.86 0.18 -20.16
CA THR A 87 -15.46 0.54 -20.40
C THR A 87 -14.63 0.30 -19.14
N GLU A 88 -15.09 0.76 -17.98
CA GLU A 88 -14.37 0.54 -16.73
C GLU A 88 -14.32 -0.95 -16.35
N MET A 89 -15.44 -1.68 -16.49
CA MET A 89 -15.48 -3.12 -16.20
C MET A 89 -14.49 -3.90 -17.08
N SER A 90 -14.32 -3.53 -18.34
CA SER A 90 -13.33 -4.15 -19.23
C SER A 90 -11.90 -4.03 -18.71
N THR A 91 -11.56 -2.91 -18.04
CA THR A 91 -10.24 -2.70 -17.43
C THR A 91 -10.05 -3.45 -16.11
N ARG A 92 -11.15 -3.75 -15.41
CA ARG A 92 -11.16 -4.52 -14.15
C ARG A 92 -11.26 -6.03 -14.38
N PHE A 93 -11.66 -6.45 -15.58
CA PHE A 93 -11.72 -7.85 -15.95
C PHE A 93 -10.31 -8.43 -16.03
N SER A 94 -9.97 -9.29 -15.07
CA SER A 94 -8.76 -10.09 -15.11
C SER A 94 -9.15 -11.55 -15.14
N LEU A 95 -8.58 -12.31 -16.09
CA LEU A 95 -8.68 -13.76 -16.08
C LEU A 95 -7.93 -14.31 -14.88
N ASP A 96 -8.57 -15.25 -14.16
CA ASP A 96 -7.85 -16.04 -13.17
C ASP A 96 -6.87 -16.96 -13.90
N ARG A 97 -5.59 -16.65 -13.78
CA ARG A 97 -4.50 -17.41 -14.42
C ARG A 97 -4.24 -18.74 -13.72
N THR A 98 -4.84 -18.97 -12.55
CA THR A 98 -4.67 -20.20 -11.77
C THR A 98 -5.69 -21.29 -12.12
N THR A 99 -6.77 -20.93 -12.82
CA THR A 99 -7.79 -21.88 -13.28
C THR A 99 -7.19 -22.98 -14.16
N GLY A 100 -7.50 -24.24 -13.85
CA GLY A 100 -7.04 -25.42 -14.58
C GLY A 100 -5.64 -25.92 -14.21
N GLN A 101 -4.94 -25.24 -13.30
CA GLN A 101 -3.66 -25.72 -12.78
C GLN A 101 -3.89 -26.77 -11.68
N LYS A 102 -3.12 -27.87 -11.71
CA LYS A 102 -3.16 -28.89 -10.63
C LYS A 102 -2.71 -28.33 -9.27
N GLN A 103 -1.86 -27.31 -9.29
CA GLN A 103 -1.36 -26.60 -8.12
C GLN A 103 -1.31 -25.11 -8.47
N ALA A 104 -1.98 -24.28 -7.68
CA ALA A 104 -2.04 -22.83 -7.88
C ALA A 104 -1.18 -22.12 -6.82
N PRO A 105 -0.19 -21.30 -7.21
CA PRO A 105 0.58 -20.53 -6.25
C PRO A 105 -0.26 -19.38 -5.66
N TYR A 106 -0.19 -19.22 -4.34
CA TYR A 106 -0.77 -18.09 -3.61
C TYR A 106 0.30 -17.44 -2.75
N VAL A 107 0.28 -16.11 -2.67
CA VAL A 107 1.13 -15.37 -1.73
C VAL A 107 0.29 -14.89 -0.56
N ALA A 108 0.62 -15.37 0.63
CA ALA A 108 -0.04 -14.97 1.87
C ALA A 108 0.72 -13.83 2.55
N ALA A 109 0.05 -12.70 2.78
CA ALA A 109 0.56 -11.57 3.52
C ALA A 109 -0.18 -11.45 4.87
N GLU A 110 0.53 -11.44 6.00
CA GLU A 110 -0.14 -11.27 7.30
C GLU A 110 -0.76 -9.87 7.44
N LYS A 111 -0.06 -8.85 6.96
CA LYS A 111 -0.43 -7.45 7.09
C LYS A 111 -1.04 -6.92 5.79
N ASP A 112 -2.18 -6.24 5.92
CA ASP A 112 -2.90 -5.62 4.80
C ASP A 112 -2.02 -4.66 3.99
N THR A 113 -1.12 -3.93 4.66
CA THR A 113 -0.19 -2.99 4.04
C THR A 113 0.80 -3.63 3.07
N LEU A 114 1.06 -4.94 3.20
CA LEU A 114 1.92 -5.69 2.27
C LEU A 114 1.12 -6.17 1.05
N ARG A 115 -0.20 -6.36 1.17
CA ARG A 115 -1.05 -6.82 0.07
C ARG A 115 -0.86 -5.94 -1.16
N GLN A 116 -0.96 -4.63 -1.00
CA GLN A 116 -0.88 -3.70 -2.12
C GLN A 116 0.45 -3.78 -2.88
N GLN A 117 1.58 -3.84 -2.16
CA GLN A 117 2.90 -3.94 -2.79
C GLN A 117 3.07 -5.27 -3.49
N LEU A 118 2.71 -6.37 -2.82
CA LEU A 118 2.81 -7.72 -3.38
C LEU A 118 1.89 -7.89 -4.59
N THR A 119 0.66 -7.36 -4.55
CA THR A 119 -0.25 -7.37 -5.71
C THR A 119 0.36 -6.61 -6.88
N GLY A 120 0.95 -5.43 -6.63
CA GLY A 120 1.66 -4.67 -7.67
C GLY A 120 2.84 -5.43 -8.25
N TRP A 121 3.70 -5.99 -7.41
CA TRP A 121 4.88 -6.75 -7.84
C TRP A 121 4.54 -8.06 -8.55
N LEU A 122 3.44 -8.72 -8.20
CA LEU A 122 3.03 -10.01 -8.76
C LEU A 122 1.98 -9.88 -9.87
N ALA A 123 1.57 -8.65 -10.22
CA ALA A 123 0.57 -8.39 -11.26
C ALA A 123 0.95 -9.04 -12.60
N PHE A 124 2.25 -9.00 -12.96
CA PHE A 124 2.75 -9.60 -14.21
C PHE A 124 2.55 -11.13 -14.23
N ALA A 125 2.64 -11.78 -13.07
CA ALA A 125 2.49 -13.23 -12.94
C ALA A 125 1.02 -13.66 -12.75
N GLY A 126 0.12 -12.72 -12.45
CA GLY A 126 -1.27 -13.01 -12.11
C GLY A 126 -1.43 -13.86 -10.85
N ILE A 127 -0.44 -13.81 -9.94
CA ILE A 127 -0.47 -14.58 -8.70
C ILE A 127 -1.35 -13.86 -7.67
N PRO A 128 -2.40 -14.50 -7.14
CA PRO A 128 -3.26 -13.91 -6.12
C PRO A 128 -2.52 -13.71 -4.78
N VAL A 129 -2.78 -12.56 -4.14
CA VAL A 129 -2.25 -12.20 -2.83
C VAL A 129 -3.38 -12.18 -1.79
N LEU A 130 -3.27 -13.04 -0.79
CA LEU A 130 -4.25 -13.21 0.29
C LEU A 130 -3.77 -12.53 1.56
N VAL A 131 -4.68 -11.93 2.34
CA VAL A 131 -4.34 -11.36 3.66
C VAL A 131 -4.74 -12.34 4.76
N VAL A 132 -3.76 -12.79 5.55
CA VAL A 132 -3.93 -13.79 6.61
C VAL A 132 -3.86 -13.10 7.96
N ARG A 133 -4.98 -12.56 8.45
CA ARG A 133 -5.05 -11.84 9.74
C ARG A 133 -5.05 -12.84 10.90
N ARG A 134 -3.88 -13.35 11.30
CA ARG A 134 -3.64 -14.34 12.40
C ARG A 134 -4.48 -15.64 12.36
N THR A 135 -5.34 -15.80 11.37
CA THR A 135 -6.22 -16.93 11.12
C THR A 135 -6.15 -17.24 9.64
N ARG A 136 -6.01 -18.52 9.27
CA ARG A 136 -6.03 -18.92 7.85
C ARG A 136 -7.40 -18.54 7.26
N PRO A 137 -7.44 -17.87 6.09
CA PRO A 137 -8.71 -17.66 5.40
C PRO A 137 -9.36 -19.01 5.11
N ARG A 138 -10.67 -19.09 5.37
CA ARG A 138 -11.45 -20.34 5.32
C ARG A 138 -11.67 -20.85 3.88
N CYS A 139 -11.65 -19.94 2.90
CA CYS A 139 -11.77 -20.25 1.48
C CYS A 139 -10.41 -20.01 0.79
N ILE A 140 -9.53 -21.01 0.83
CA ILE A 140 -8.43 -21.14 -0.16
C ILE A 140 -8.81 -22.19 -1.20
N ASP A 141 -9.71 -23.12 -0.85
CA ASP A 141 -10.24 -24.13 -1.75
C ASP A 141 -11.45 -23.56 -2.49
N HIS A 142 -11.34 -23.44 -3.82
CA HIS A 142 -12.41 -23.00 -4.73
C HIS A 142 -13.69 -23.88 -4.66
N GLU A 143 -13.68 -24.97 -3.92
CA GLU A 143 -14.77 -25.94 -3.85
C GLU A 143 -15.66 -25.80 -2.59
N ARG A 144 -15.32 -24.91 -1.64
CA ARG A 144 -16.13 -24.72 -0.42
C ARG A 144 -16.22 -23.26 0.00
N CYS A 145 -16.81 -22.48 -0.88
CA CYS A 145 -17.59 -21.28 -0.59
C CYS A 145 -18.89 -21.51 -1.40
#